data_AF-A0A2P6G2I3-F1
#
_entry.id   AF-A0A2P6G2I3-F1
#
_cell.length_a   1.000
_cell.length_b   1.000
_cell.length_c   1.000
_cell.angle_alpha   90.00
_cell.angle_beta   90.00
_cell.angle_gamma   90.00
#
_symmetry.space_group_name_H-M   'P 1'
#
loop_
_entity.id
_entity.type
_entity.pdbx_description
1 polymer ?
#
loop_
_entity_poly.entity_id
_entity_poly.type
_entity_poly.pdbx_seq_one_letter_code
_entity_poly.pdbx_strand_id
1 'polypeptide(L)'
;MPSWAAMKVLPNVSQAAENTPEHRDRIVDAVRGVSLVVVVFGHLLLAVVYWPENDPPRLGSLMLAYPWTQVLTWILQVMPLFFAFGGAANARAWIRARQTHTSYSTWMWGRIQRLLRPVTIYLLIAAAAAWITAAIWGDMVAPLLGQLGVQLWFLGVYIVTTALLPGMLAWHQRSPAGPFLVLVPIVVVINLGTTIAGWPLPVGIINVILVWLLLQQLGFFWRSDPQEAQPRRWGVVGGGCLALAVFLVAWGPWPVSLIGIPGDVVTFDSLSIFGSTIAVPGFDGEYSNMFPPSIILLLQGVALVSAIYVFQRPLSRLLHRSRVWWTVTGINMTAMSTYLWHVPAIMFAFVLLHAVGLDPPTEIGEAGYPVPIAAGPYFAWFALALVVFVVLLAAFVSVLWSTEYRPLPWWDSPVRLSVFGAGALPRNIIVAVGVIVLWLAFMILAIVGLRGFPTETRYWSGIPVNALWGVVGVFVGSAVVRLTSRPAQVPSATKEPSPL
;
A
#
# COMPACT_ATOMS: atom_id res chain seq x y z
N MET A 1 -6.33 46.27 -12.66
CA MET A 1 -6.90 44.92 -12.88
C MET A 1 -5.81 43.91 -12.56
N PRO A 2 -5.93 43.10 -11.49
CA PRO A 2 -4.86 42.17 -11.11
C PRO A 2 -4.82 41.01 -12.12
N SER A 3 -3.65 40.80 -12.70
CA SER A 3 -3.35 39.64 -13.55
C SER A 3 -3.57 38.36 -12.74
N TRP A 4 -4.51 37.54 -13.19
CA TRP A 4 -4.65 36.17 -12.73
C TRP A 4 -3.36 35.42 -13.06
N ALA A 5 -2.49 35.32 -12.06
CA ALA A 5 -1.31 34.48 -12.11
C ALA A 5 -1.77 33.07 -12.49
N ALA A 6 -1.38 32.63 -13.68
CA ALA A 6 -1.50 31.24 -14.08
C ALA A 6 -1.02 30.39 -12.91
N MET A 7 -1.91 29.57 -12.35
CA MET A 7 -1.54 28.48 -11.46
C MET A 7 -0.32 27.81 -12.10
N LYS A 8 0.83 27.84 -11.42
CA LYS A 8 2.01 27.07 -11.85
C LYS A 8 1.64 25.59 -11.67
N VAL A 9 0.96 25.04 -12.67
CA VAL A 9 0.57 23.64 -12.77
C VAL A 9 1.87 22.85 -12.96
N LEU A 10 2.35 22.28 -11.86
CA LEU A 10 3.54 21.43 -11.74
C LEU A 10 4.89 22.16 -12.02
N PRO A 11 5.97 21.84 -11.28
CA PRO A 11 7.32 22.22 -11.71
C PRO A 11 7.56 21.67 -13.11
N ASN A 12 8.39 22.35 -13.93
CA ASN A 12 8.66 21.89 -15.29
C ASN A 12 9.25 20.47 -15.25
N VAL A 13 8.43 19.48 -15.61
CA VAL A 13 8.75 18.04 -15.46
C VAL A 13 10.01 17.68 -16.25
N SER A 14 10.24 18.36 -17.38
CA SER A 14 11.46 18.24 -18.18
C SER A 14 12.71 18.61 -17.37
N GLN A 15 12.68 19.76 -16.70
CA GLN A 15 13.78 20.25 -15.86
C GLN A 15 14.02 19.34 -14.64
N ALA A 16 12.96 18.82 -14.02
CA ALA A 16 13.09 17.86 -12.91
C ALA A 16 13.71 16.53 -13.37
N ALA A 17 13.37 16.07 -14.58
CA ALA A 17 13.91 14.86 -15.16
C ALA A 17 15.38 15.02 -15.58
N GLU A 18 15.75 16.18 -16.13
CA GLU A 18 17.15 16.53 -16.48
C GLU A 18 18.03 16.66 -15.24
N ASN A 19 17.49 17.20 -14.15
CA ASN A 19 18.20 17.30 -12.87
C ASN A 19 18.22 15.99 -12.06
N THR A 20 17.70 14.89 -12.60
CA THR A 20 17.76 13.60 -11.90
C THR A 20 19.21 13.10 -11.89
N PRO A 21 19.81 12.81 -10.72
CA PRO A 21 21.18 12.32 -10.66
C PRO A 21 21.37 11.01 -11.44
N GLU A 22 22.48 10.88 -12.17
CA GLU A 22 22.79 9.69 -12.99
C GLU A 22 22.85 8.37 -12.19
N HIS A 23 23.14 8.46 -10.89
CA HIS A 23 23.17 7.30 -9.99
C HIS A 23 21.77 6.82 -9.54
N ARG A 24 20.68 7.47 -9.97
CA ARG A 24 19.32 7.09 -9.62
C ARG A 24 18.82 5.98 -10.55
N ASP A 25 18.36 4.88 -9.95
CA ASP A 25 17.92 3.70 -10.69
C ASP A 25 16.54 3.91 -11.31
N ARG A 26 16.52 4.23 -12.60
CA ARG A 26 15.30 4.54 -13.35
C ARG A 26 14.28 3.40 -13.34
N ILE A 27 14.71 2.13 -13.34
CA ILE A 27 13.79 0.98 -13.34
C ILE A 27 13.07 0.90 -12.00
N VAL A 28 13.81 1.05 -10.89
CA VAL A 28 13.21 1.02 -9.55
C VAL A 28 12.16 2.12 -9.38
N ASP A 29 12.43 3.32 -9.88
CA ASP A 29 11.44 4.42 -9.85
C ASP A 29 10.27 4.19 -10.80
N ALA A 30 10.52 3.66 -12.00
CA ALA A 30 9.47 3.36 -12.97
C ALA A 30 8.52 2.28 -12.44
N VAL A 31 9.06 1.18 -11.89
CA VAL A 31 8.25 0.10 -11.31
C VAL A 31 7.36 0.66 -10.21
N ARG A 32 7.91 1.43 -9.26
CA ARG A 32 7.11 2.00 -8.16
C ARG A 32 6.04 2.97 -8.65
N GLY A 33 6.37 3.85 -9.60
CA GLY A 33 5.43 4.81 -10.18
C GLY A 33 4.31 4.15 -10.99
N VAL A 34 4.66 3.18 -11.84
CA VAL A 34 3.67 2.43 -12.63
C VAL A 34 2.81 1.55 -11.73
N SER A 35 3.39 0.88 -10.72
CA SER A 35 2.63 0.12 -9.74
C SER A 35 1.57 0.97 -9.05
N LEU A 36 1.89 2.21 -8.69
CA LEU A 36 0.92 3.14 -8.12
C LEU A 36 -0.25 3.41 -9.08
N VAL A 37 0.03 3.71 -10.36
CA VAL A 37 -1.03 3.96 -11.36
C VAL A 37 -1.92 2.74 -11.53
N VAL A 38 -1.34 1.54 -11.59
CA VAL A 38 -2.09 0.28 -11.70
C VAL A 38 -2.98 0.05 -10.48
N VAL A 39 -2.49 0.30 -9.26
CA VAL A 39 -3.30 0.17 -8.04
C VAL A 39 -4.46 1.17 -8.04
N VAL A 40 -4.22 2.42 -8.41
CA VAL A 40 -5.25 3.46 -8.48
C VAL A 40 -6.33 3.08 -9.48
N PHE A 41 -5.93 2.65 -10.67
CA PHE A 41 -6.85 2.17 -11.70
C PHE A 41 -7.62 0.92 -11.23
N GLY A 42 -6.94 -0.02 -10.56
CA GLY A 42 -7.56 -1.23 -10.03
C GLY A 42 -8.67 -0.94 -9.01
N HIS A 43 -8.46 0.00 -8.08
CA HIS A 43 -9.50 0.40 -7.13
C HIS A 43 -10.74 0.97 -7.82
N LEU A 44 -10.54 1.78 -8.86
CA LEU A 44 -11.65 2.30 -9.65
C LEU A 44 -12.35 1.18 -10.43
N LEU A 45 -11.59 0.32 -11.11
CA LEU A 45 -12.12 -0.77 -11.94
C LEU A 45 -12.98 -1.75 -11.15
N LEU A 46 -12.60 -2.04 -9.91
CA LEU A 46 -13.29 -3.02 -9.08
C LEU A 46 -14.48 -2.43 -8.34
N ALA A 47 -14.55 -1.11 -8.16
CA ALA A 47 -15.61 -0.46 -7.41
C ALA A 47 -16.94 -0.52 -8.15
N VAL A 48 -17.91 -1.25 -7.58
CA VAL A 48 -19.31 -1.23 -7.99
C VAL A 48 -20.11 -0.62 -6.85
N VAL A 49 -21.03 0.28 -7.17
CA VAL A 49 -21.92 0.91 -6.19
C VAL A 49 -23.34 0.83 -6.73
N TYR A 50 -24.27 0.48 -5.86
CA TYR A 50 -25.70 0.58 -6.11
C TYR A 50 -26.29 1.61 -5.13
N TRP A 51 -27.17 2.46 -5.63
CA TRP A 51 -27.83 3.52 -4.86
C TRP A 51 -29.31 3.19 -4.71
N PRO A 52 -29.74 2.55 -3.60
CA PRO A 52 -31.15 2.34 -3.34
C PRO A 52 -31.84 3.65 -2.92
N GLU A 53 -33.15 3.71 -3.14
CA GLU A 53 -33.95 4.88 -2.78
C GLU A 53 -34.06 4.99 -1.25
N ASN A 54 -33.62 6.13 -0.68
CA ASN A 54 -33.62 6.44 0.76
C ASN A 54 -32.78 5.51 1.67
N ASP A 55 -31.92 4.66 1.10
CA ASP A 55 -31.02 3.80 1.85
C ASP A 55 -29.53 4.11 1.57
N PRO A 56 -28.61 3.78 2.49
CA PRO A 56 -27.18 3.95 2.25
C PRO A 56 -26.70 3.18 1.00
N PRO A 57 -25.68 3.69 0.28
CA PRO A 57 -25.14 3.03 -0.89
C PRO A 57 -24.58 1.66 -0.53
N ARG A 58 -24.88 0.68 -1.37
CA ARG A 58 -24.30 -0.67 -1.25
C ARG A 58 -23.06 -0.74 -2.12
N LEU A 59 -22.00 -1.33 -1.57
CA LEU A 59 -20.72 -1.51 -2.26
C LEU A 59 -20.60 -2.96 -2.71
N GLY A 60 -20.19 -3.15 -3.96
CA GLY A 60 -19.96 -4.45 -4.57
C GLY A 60 -18.63 -4.50 -5.30
N SER A 61 -18.45 -5.55 -6.10
CA SER A 61 -17.23 -5.77 -6.87
C SER A 61 -17.55 -6.25 -8.28
N LEU A 62 -16.82 -5.74 -9.27
CA LEU A 62 -16.94 -6.17 -10.66
C LEU A 62 -16.71 -7.68 -10.83
N MET A 63 -15.90 -8.27 -9.93
CA MET A 63 -15.55 -9.69 -9.94
C MET A 63 -16.72 -10.63 -9.59
N LEU A 64 -17.76 -10.11 -8.91
CA LEU A 64 -18.97 -10.89 -8.62
C LEU A 64 -19.80 -11.15 -9.88
N ALA A 65 -19.86 -10.17 -10.78
CA ALA A 65 -20.61 -10.29 -12.03
C ALA A 65 -19.82 -10.97 -13.14
N TYR A 66 -18.50 -10.77 -13.16
CA TYR A 66 -17.61 -11.30 -14.19
C TYR A 66 -16.45 -12.08 -13.58
N PRO A 67 -16.64 -13.37 -13.21
CA PRO A 67 -15.61 -14.17 -12.54
C PRO A 67 -14.28 -14.26 -13.30
N TRP A 68 -14.28 -14.17 -14.63
CA TRP A 68 -13.05 -14.16 -15.44
C TRP A 68 -12.12 -12.98 -15.09
N THR A 69 -12.67 -11.88 -14.55
CA THR A 69 -11.88 -10.71 -14.13
C THR A 69 -11.00 -11.00 -12.91
N GLN A 70 -11.28 -12.08 -12.15
CA GLN A 70 -10.40 -12.52 -11.07
C GLN A 70 -9.00 -12.87 -11.57
N VAL A 71 -8.86 -13.40 -12.79
CA VAL A 71 -7.55 -13.69 -13.40
C VAL A 71 -6.76 -12.40 -13.64
N LEU A 72 -7.42 -11.27 -13.91
CA LEU A 72 -6.74 -9.98 -14.07
C LEU A 72 -6.00 -9.58 -12.79
N THR A 73 -6.46 -10.02 -11.61
CA THR A 73 -5.77 -9.74 -10.34
C THR A 73 -4.36 -10.32 -10.32
N TRP A 74 -4.05 -11.38 -11.07
CA TRP A 74 -2.70 -11.95 -11.17
C TRP A 74 -1.68 -11.00 -11.77
N ILE A 75 -2.15 -10.09 -12.64
CA ILE A 75 -1.33 -9.08 -13.31
C ILE A 75 -1.45 -7.73 -12.58
N LEU A 76 -2.68 -7.36 -12.20
CA LEU A 76 -2.99 -6.06 -11.62
C LEU A 76 -2.63 -5.95 -10.13
N GLN A 77 -2.49 -7.07 -9.41
CA GLN A 77 -2.00 -7.09 -8.02
C GLN A 77 -0.48 -6.88 -7.98
N VAL A 78 -0.08 -5.64 -8.25
CA VAL A 78 1.32 -5.19 -8.41
C VAL A 78 2.02 -4.84 -7.09
N MET A 79 1.33 -4.96 -5.97
CA MET A 79 1.86 -4.66 -4.63
C MET A 79 3.21 -5.35 -4.34
N PRO A 80 3.44 -6.62 -4.73
CA PRO A 80 4.74 -7.28 -4.56
C PRO A 80 5.92 -6.52 -5.19
N LEU A 81 5.70 -5.91 -6.35
CA LEU A 81 6.72 -5.09 -7.02
C LEU A 81 7.09 -3.89 -6.15
N PHE A 82 6.12 -3.23 -5.53
CA PHE A 82 6.42 -2.08 -4.68
C PHE A 82 7.29 -2.48 -3.48
N PHE A 83 7.01 -3.61 -2.83
CA PHE A 83 7.81 -4.08 -1.68
C PHE A 83 9.22 -4.52 -2.08
N ALA A 84 9.37 -5.24 -3.19
CA ALA A 84 10.69 -5.64 -3.68
C ALA A 84 11.54 -4.41 -4.06
N PHE A 85 11.02 -3.55 -4.95
CA PHE A 85 11.77 -2.40 -5.45
C PHE A 85 11.88 -1.27 -4.42
N GLY A 86 10.90 -1.14 -3.52
CA GLY A 86 10.98 -0.32 -2.32
C GLY A 86 12.05 -0.82 -1.35
N GLY A 87 12.19 -2.14 -1.20
CA GLY A 87 13.27 -2.82 -0.48
C GLY A 87 14.64 -2.48 -1.06
N ALA A 88 14.81 -2.60 -2.37
CA ALA A 88 16.04 -2.24 -3.07
C ALA A 88 16.43 -0.75 -2.86
N ALA A 89 15.44 0.15 -2.95
CA ALA A 89 15.64 1.58 -2.69
C ALA A 89 16.03 1.86 -1.23
N ASN A 90 15.34 1.23 -0.27
CA ASN A 90 15.62 1.38 1.16
C ASN A 90 16.97 0.78 1.54
N ALA A 91 17.37 -0.35 0.95
CA ALA A 91 18.69 -0.97 1.18
C ALA A 91 19.82 -0.03 0.79
N ARG A 92 19.75 0.58 -0.41
CA ARG A 92 20.72 1.59 -0.84
C ARG A 92 20.73 2.81 0.07
N ALA A 93 19.56 3.27 0.52
CA ALA A 93 19.48 4.38 1.47
C ALA A 93 20.11 4.04 2.83
N TRP A 94 19.92 2.80 3.32
CA TRP A 94 20.50 2.33 4.59
C TRP A 94 22.02 2.14 4.48
N ILE A 95 22.52 1.60 3.38
CA ILE A 95 23.96 1.47 3.13
C ILE A 95 24.64 2.85 3.15
N ARG A 96 24.06 3.84 2.47
CA ARG A 96 24.55 5.24 2.52
C ARG A 96 24.49 5.82 3.94
N ALA A 97 23.40 5.59 4.67
CA ALA A 97 23.26 6.05 6.05
C ALA A 97 24.34 5.45 6.96
N ARG A 98 24.74 4.20 6.75
CA ARG A 98 25.87 3.58 7.46
C ARG A 98 27.21 4.21 7.10
N GLN A 99 27.43 4.54 5.82
CA GLN A 99 28.65 5.22 5.35
C GLN A 99 28.78 6.63 5.96
N THR A 100 27.67 7.32 6.20
CA THR A 100 27.66 8.65 6.85
C THR A 100 27.48 8.59 8.38
N HIS A 101 27.67 7.42 9.00
CA HIS A 101 27.52 7.20 10.45
C HIS A 101 26.18 7.70 11.05
N THR A 102 25.12 7.62 10.25
CA THR A 102 23.77 7.99 10.69
C THR A 102 23.18 6.86 11.55
N SER A 103 22.68 7.19 12.74
CA SER A 103 22.08 6.20 13.63
C SER A 103 20.77 5.64 13.06
N TYR A 104 20.43 4.40 13.43
CA TYR A 104 19.19 3.74 13.01
C TYR A 104 17.93 4.56 13.32
N SER A 105 17.82 5.11 14.53
CA SER A 105 16.65 5.91 14.92
C SER A 105 16.51 7.20 14.12
N THR A 106 17.63 7.90 13.86
CA THR A 106 17.63 9.11 13.01
C THR A 106 17.23 8.77 11.58
N TRP A 107 17.76 7.66 11.03
CA TRP A 107 17.38 7.18 9.70
C TRP A 107 15.89 6.82 9.63
N MET A 108 15.39 6.07 10.61
CA MET A 108 14.00 5.65 10.67
C MET A 108 13.04 6.83 10.84
N TRP A 109 13.34 7.76 11.75
CA TRP A 109 12.54 8.99 11.89
C TRP A 109 12.51 9.79 10.59
N GLY A 110 13.65 9.97 9.91
CA GLY A 110 13.68 10.68 8.63
C GLY A 110 12.81 10.02 7.55
N ARG A 111 12.62 8.70 7.59
CA ARG A 111 11.69 7.98 6.70
C ARG A 111 10.24 8.22 7.11
N ILE A 112 9.90 7.99 8.37
CA ILE A 112 8.54 8.17 8.90
C ILE A 112 8.09 9.61 8.73
N GLN A 113 8.94 10.58 9.07
CA GLN A 113 8.65 12.01 8.98
C GLN A 113 8.25 12.42 7.56
N ARG A 114 9.00 11.98 6.54
CA ARG A 114 8.70 12.30 5.13
C ARG A 114 7.44 11.59 4.64
N LEU A 115 7.28 10.34 5.03
CA LEU A 115 6.21 9.48 4.57
C LEU A 115 4.85 9.86 5.19
N LEU A 116 4.84 10.18 6.48
CA LEU A 116 3.63 10.49 7.23
C LEU A 116 3.23 11.96 7.18
N ARG A 117 4.10 12.88 6.75
CA ARG A 117 3.72 14.30 6.57
C ARG A 117 2.46 14.47 5.68
N PRO A 118 2.40 13.93 4.45
CA PRO A 118 1.19 14.05 3.64
C PRO A 118 0.01 13.26 4.23
N VAL A 119 0.29 12.17 4.95
CA VAL A 119 -0.72 11.33 5.61
C VAL A 119 -1.40 12.10 6.75
N THR A 120 -0.67 12.91 7.52
CA THR A 120 -1.24 13.76 8.55
C THR A 120 -2.26 14.74 7.97
N ILE A 121 -1.91 15.40 6.86
CA ILE A 121 -2.82 16.33 6.18
C ILE A 121 -4.07 15.59 5.68
N TYR A 122 -3.87 14.43 5.05
CA TYR A 122 -4.96 13.57 4.63
C TYR A 122 -5.89 13.21 5.79
N LEU A 123 -5.35 12.69 6.89
CA LEU A 123 -6.15 12.27 8.04
C LEU A 123 -6.91 13.43 8.67
N LEU A 124 -6.31 14.62 8.77
CA LEU A 124 -7.00 15.80 9.30
C LEU A 124 -8.18 16.23 8.42
N ILE A 125 -7.97 16.31 7.11
CA ILE A 125 -9.03 16.69 6.16
C ILE A 125 -10.11 15.60 6.11
N ALA A 126 -9.71 14.34 5.97
CA ALA A 126 -10.64 13.22 5.85
C ALA A 126 -11.44 13.00 7.14
N ALA A 127 -10.84 13.13 8.32
CA ALA A 127 -11.54 13.03 9.59
C ALA A 127 -12.51 14.20 9.81
N ALA A 128 -12.12 15.43 9.45
CA ALA A 128 -13.02 16.58 9.50
C ALA A 128 -14.20 16.42 8.53
N ALA A 129 -13.93 16.00 7.30
CA ALA A 129 -14.96 15.72 6.31
C ALA A 129 -15.90 14.60 6.77
N ALA A 130 -15.36 13.50 7.29
CA ALA A 130 -16.13 12.38 7.82
C ALA A 130 -17.03 12.80 9.00
N TRP A 131 -16.52 13.63 9.92
CA TRP A 131 -17.30 14.14 11.04
C TRP A 131 -18.45 15.03 10.57
N ILE A 132 -18.18 15.97 9.66
CA ILE A 132 -19.19 16.88 9.10
C ILE A 132 -20.24 16.10 8.32
N THR A 133 -19.83 15.18 7.45
CA THR A 133 -20.77 14.43 6.61
C THR A 133 -21.60 13.44 7.43
N ALA A 134 -21.02 12.78 8.43
CA ALA A 134 -21.76 11.93 9.35
C ALA A 134 -22.77 12.74 10.18
N ALA A 135 -22.44 13.97 10.58
CA ALA A 135 -23.38 14.83 11.30
C ALA A 135 -24.57 15.30 10.44
N ILE A 136 -24.38 15.48 9.12
CA ILE A 136 -25.41 15.96 8.20
C ILE A 136 -26.27 14.80 7.66
N TRP A 137 -25.64 13.71 7.23
CA TRP A 137 -26.29 12.62 6.49
C TRP A 137 -26.35 11.29 7.25
N GLY A 138 -25.79 11.21 8.47
CA GLY A 138 -25.86 10.02 9.32
C GLY A 138 -25.33 8.77 8.62
N ASP A 139 -26.11 7.68 8.70
CA ASP A 139 -25.74 6.37 8.18
C ASP A 139 -25.65 6.32 6.64
N MET A 140 -26.21 7.29 5.93
CA MET A 140 -26.19 7.34 4.46
C MET A 140 -24.77 7.42 3.89
N VAL A 141 -23.84 8.07 4.60
CA VAL A 141 -22.44 8.19 4.15
C VAL A 141 -21.53 7.11 4.73
N ALA A 142 -22.02 6.34 5.70
CA ALA A 142 -21.22 5.40 6.48
C ALA A 142 -20.49 4.33 5.63
N PRO A 143 -21.11 3.71 4.59
CA PRO A 143 -20.42 2.76 3.72
C PRO A 143 -19.23 3.38 2.98
N LEU A 144 -19.39 4.61 2.47
CA LEU A 144 -18.36 5.33 1.73
C LEU A 144 -17.21 5.77 2.64
N LEU A 145 -17.52 6.30 3.82
CA LEU A 145 -16.52 6.68 4.82
C LEU A 145 -15.69 5.48 5.29
N GLY A 146 -16.29 4.28 5.32
CA GLY A 146 -15.58 3.03 5.60
C GLY A 146 -14.46 2.70 4.61
N GLN A 147 -14.51 3.23 3.38
CA GLN A 147 -13.47 2.99 2.37
C GLN A 147 -12.28 3.95 2.49
N LEU A 148 -12.42 5.10 3.17
CA LEU A 148 -11.38 6.14 3.22
C LEU A 148 -10.10 5.73 3.95
N GLY A 149 -10.07 4.59 4.65
CA GLY A 149 -8.86 4.10 5.30
C GLY A 149 -8.25 2.87 4.65
N VAL A 150 -8.96 2.20 3.73
CA VAL A 150 -8.59 0.87 3.24
C VAL A 150 -7.16 0.86 2.70
N GLN A 151 -6.79 1.83 1.87
CA GLN A 151 -5.48 1.94 1.25
C GLN A 151 -4.34 2.05 2.28
N LEU A 152 -4.60 2.57 3.48
CA LEU A 152 -3.56 2.85 4.48
C LEU A 152 -2.92 1.59 5.08
N TRP A 153 -3.50 0.38 4.90
CA TRP A 153 -2.87 -0.86 5.38
C TRP A 153 -1.46 -1.02 4.81
N PHE A 154 -1.30 -0.67 3.53
CA PHE A 154 -0.04 -0.79 2.80
C PHE A 154 1.06 0.03 3.48
N LEU A 155 0.71 1.24 3.93
CA LEU A 155 1.62 2.14 4.60
C LEU A 155 2.10 1.57 5.95
N GLY A 156 1.18 0.98 6.74
CA GLY A 156 1.52 0.32 7.99
C GLY A 156 2.54 -0.79 7.78
N VAL A 157 2.29 -1.68 6.82
CA VAL A 157 3.22 -2.77 6.46
C VAL A 157 4.55 -2.22 5.92
N TYR A 158 4.51 -1.18 5.10
CA TYR A 158 5.73 -0.56 4.55
C TYR A 158 6.63 0.01 5.64
N ILE A 159 6.06 0.60 6.70
CA ILE A 159 6.82 1.09 7.85
C ILE A 159 7.49 -0.07 8.61
N VAL A 160 6.76 -1.17 8.87
CA VAL A 160 7.32 -2.35 9.56
C VAL A 160 8.45 -2.98 8.75
N THR A 161 8.22 -3.22 7.45
CA THR A 161 9.25 -3.79 6.57
C THR A 161 10.47 -2.86 6.45
N THR A 162 10.28 -1.54 6.48
CA THR A 162 11.38 -0.57 6.51
C THR A 162 12.14 -0.59 7.84
N ALA A 163 11.45 -0.76 8.96
CA ALA A 163 12.07 -0.88 10.28
C ALA A 163 12.91 -2.15 10.42
N LEU A 164 12.42 -3.28 9.89
CA LEU A 164 13.11 -4.57 9.91
C LEU A 164 14.22 -4.70 8.86
N LEU A 165 14.28 -3.77 7.91
CA LEU A 165 15.20 -3.81 6.78
C LEU A 165 16.68 -3.95 7.16
N PRO A 166 17.24 -3.24 8.16
CA PRO A 166 18.65 -3.41 8.53
C PRO A 166 18.99 -4.85 8.94
N GLY A 167 18.10 -5.50 9.69
CA GLY A 167 18.27 -6.89 10.11
C GLY A 167 18.13 -7.86 8.93
N MET A 168 17.10 -7.66 8.11
CA MET A 168 16.83 -8.46 6.92
C MET A 168 17.94 -8.36 5.88
N LEU A 169 18.51 -7.16 5.68
CA LEU A 169 19.65 -6.94 4.80
C LEU A 169 20.92 -7.59 5.35
N ALA A 170 21.17 -7.48 6.66
CA ALA A 170 22.31 -8.15 7.29
C ALA A 170 22.21 -9.68 7.22
N TRP A 171 20.99 -10.24 7.33
CA TRP A 171 20.77 -11.67 7.13
C TRP A 171 21.03 -12.07 5.67
N HIS A 172 20.50 -11.31 4.72
CA HIS A 172 20.72 -11.51 3.29
C HIS A 172 22.21 -11.47 2.91
N GLN A 173 22.97 -10.52 3.46
CA GLN A 173 24.40 -10.37 3.17
C GLN A 173 25.24 -11.53 3.70
N ARG A 174 24.82 -12.19 4.81
CA ARG A 174 25.48 -13.39 5.32
C ARG A 174 25.13 -14.62 4.50
N SER A 175 23.85 -14.79 4.19
CA SER A 175 23.35 -15.89 3.35
C SER A 175 22.13 -15.42 2.56
N PRO A 176 22.26 -15.20 1.24
CA PRO A 176 21.15 -14.73 0.41
C PRO A 176 19.95 -15.70 0.40
N ALA A 177 20.18 -16.99 0.63
CA ALA A 177 19.14 -18.02 0.69
C ALA A 177 18.52 -18.16 2.09
N GLY A 178 19.23 -17.75 3.15
CA GLY A 178 18.82 -17.96 4.55
C GLY A 178 17.41 -17.47 4.88
N PRO A 179 17.03 -16.21 4.55
CA PRO A 179 15.68 -15.72 4.78
C PRO A 179 14.60 -16.54 4.09
N PHE A 180 14.82 -17.02 2.86
CA PHE A 180 13.85 -17.83 2.13
C PHE A 180 13.70 -19.23 2.74
N LEU A 181 14.82 -19.86 3.11
CA LEU A 181 14.81 -21.20 3.72
C LEU A 181 14.08 -21.24 5.06
N VAL A 182 14.07 -20.14 5.81
CA VAL A 182 13.41 -20.07 7.12
C VAL A 182 11.98 -19.50 7.01
N LEU A 183 11.80 -18.39 6.31
CA LEU A 183 10.51 -17.69 6.32
C LEU A 183 9.46 -18.33 5.41
N VAL A 184 9.86 -18.97 4.29
CA VAL A 184 8.88 -19.65 3.41
C VAL A 184 8.17 -20.79 4.14
N PRO A 185 8.86 -21.74 4.80
CA PRO A 185 8.17 -22.79 5.56
C PRO A 185 7.22 -22.24 6.63
N ILE A 186 7.61 -21.18 7.33
CA ILE A 186 6.74 -20.53 8.34
C ILE A 186 5.48 -19.98 7.68
N VAL A 187 5.60 -19.27 6.55
CA VAL A 187 4.44 -18.76 5.79
C VAL A 187 3.53 -19.89 5.35
N VAL A 188 4.09 -20.99 4.85
CA VAL A 188 3.31 -22.16 4.40
C VAL A 188 2.59 -22.81 5.58
N VAL A 189 3.26 -23.05 6.70
CA VAL A 189 2.66 -23.64 7.90
C VAL A 189 1.53 -22.77 8.43
N ILE A 190 1.75 -21.45 8.54
CA ILE A 190 0.70 -20.54 9.00
C ILE A 190 -0.46 -20.52 7.99
N ASN A 191 -0.18 -20.45 6.68
CA ASN A 191 -1.23 -20.41 5.68
C ASN A 191 -2.08 -21.68 5.72
N LEU A 192 -1.46 -22.86 5.65
CA LEU A 192 -2.15 -24.15 5.77
C LEU A 192 -2.87 -24.29 7.12
N GLY A 193 -2.26 -23.83 8.20
CA GLY A 193 -2.88 -23.80 9.52
C GLY A 193 -4.18 -23.01 9.52
N THR A 194 -4.18 -21.81 8.94
CA THR A 194 -5.36 -20.95 8.84
C THR A 194 -6.39 -21.39 7.81
N THR A 195 -5.98 -22.05 6.72
CA THR A 195 -6.88 -22.43 5.63
C THR A 195 -7.46 -23.82 5.76
N ILE A 196 -6.70 -24.76 6.33
CA ILE A 196 -7.03 -26.19 6.38
C ILE A 196 -7.21 -26.67 7.82
N ALA A 197 -6.36 -26.19 8.76
CA ALA A 197 -6.37 -26.67 10.14
C ALA A 197 -7.25 -25.82 11.09
N GLY A 198 -7.97 -24.81 10.58
CA GLY A 198 -8.86 -23.96 11.36
C GLY A 198 -8.17 -23.07 12.41
N TRP A 199 -6.89 -22.71 12.20
CA TRP A 199 -6.20 -21.81 13.12
C TRP A 199 -6.85 -20.43 13.17
N PRO A 200 -6.86 -19.75 14.33
CA PRO A 200 -7.47 -18.43 14.46
C PRO A 200 -6.88 -17.40 13.48
N LEU A 201 -7.74 -16.56 12.91
CA LEU A 201 -7.37 -15.48 11.99
C LEU A 201 -6.20 -14.60 12.51
N PRO A 202 -6.10 -14.25 13.81
CA PRO A 202 -4.95 -13.50 14.32
C PRO A 202 -3.58 -14.13 14.07
N VAL A 203 -3.50 -15.47 14.02
CA VAL A 203 -2.26 -16.19 13.69
C VAL A 203 -1.89 -15.94 12.22
N GLY A 204 -2.88 -15.92 11.33
CA GLY A 204 -2.70 -15.62 9.92
C GLY A 204 -2.14 -14.21 9.66
N ILE A 205 -2.45 -13.23 10.50
CA ILE A 205 -1.95 -11.85 10.36
C ILE A 205 -0.42 -11.79 10.40
N ILE A 206 0.23 -12.76 11.03
CA ILE A 206 1.70 -12.88 11.01
C ILE A 206 2.21 -13.00 9.56
N ASN A 207 1.48 -13.70 8.67
CA ASN A 207 1.82 -13.80 7.25
C ASN A 207 1.79 -12.46 6.53
N VAL A 208 1.05 -11.46 7.02
CA VAL A 208 1.13 -10.11 6.49
C VAL A 208 2.59 -9.68 6.52
N ILE A 209 3.23 -9.65 7.68
CA ILE A 209 4.61 -9.18 7.75
C ILE A 209 5.58 -10.13 7.01
N LEU A 210 5.43 -11.45 7.17
CA LEU A 210 6.37 -12.41 6.60
C LEU A 210 6.41 -12.44 5.07
N VAL A 211 5.24 -12.44 4.41
CA VAL A 211 5.15 -12.45 2.94
C VAL A 211 5.77 -11.19 2.36
N TRP A 212 5.46 -10.02 2.92
CA TRP A 212 6.01 -8.76 2.43
C TRP A 212 7.52 -8.63 2.70
N LEU A 213 8.05 -9.23 3.78
CA LEU A 213 9.48 -9.34 4.02
C LEU A 213 10.18 -10.27 3.01
N LEU A 214 9.57 -11.41 2.65
CA LEU A 214 10.07 -12.29 1.60
C LEU A 214 10.12 -11.58 0.23
N LEU A 215 9.10 -10.79 -0.08
CA LEU A 215 9.08 -9.99 -1.30
C LEU A 215 10.13 -8.86 -1.26
N GLN A 216 10.34 -8.23 -0.09
CA GLN A 216 11.43 -7.27 0.11
C GLN A 216 12.81 -7.91 -0.16
N GLN A 217 13.03 -9.17 0.26
CA GLN A 217 14.28 -9.90 0.03
C GLN A 217 14.61 -10.08 -1.46
N LEU A 218 13.59 -10.26 -2.31
CA LEU A 218 13.80 -10.32 -3.77
C LEU A 218 14.40 -9.02 -4.33
N GLY A 219 14.11 -7.88 -3.69
CA GLY A 219 14.70 -6.59 -4.01
C GLY A 219 16.19 -6.47 -3.70
N PHE A 220 16.71 -7.25 -2.73
CA PHE A 220 18.13 -7.19 -2.37
C PHE A 220 19.04 -7.84 -3.40
N PHE A 221 18.49 -8.71 -4.26
CA PHE A 221 19.19 -9.23 -5.43
C PHE A 221 19.32 -8.21 -6.57
N TRP A 222 18.65 -7.06 -6.48
CA TRP A 222 18.57 -6.11 -7.60
C TRP A 222 19.91 -5.46 -7.87
N ARG A 223 20.34 -5.52 -9.13
CA ARG A 223 21.54 -4.88 -9.65
C ARG A 223 21.13 -3.91 -10.73
N SER A 224 21.60 -2.68 -10.64
CA SER A 224 21.22 -1.61 -11.57
C SER A 224 21.81 -1.80 -12.97
N ASP A 225 22.95 -2.48 -13.08
CA ASP A 225 23.58 -2.79 -14.38
C ASP A 225 22.79 -3.89 -15.13
N PRO A 226 22.22 -3.58 -16.32
CA PRO A 226 21.54 -4.58 -17.14
C PRO A 226 22.44 -5.70 -17.69
N GLN A 227 23.76 -5.55 -17.63
CA GLN A 227 24.71 -6.60 -18.02
C GLN A 227 24.77 -7.72 -16.98
N GLU A 228 24.63 -7.38 -15.70
CA GLU A 228 24.56 -8.33 -14.58
C GLU A 228 23.20 -9.05 -14.48
N ALA A 229 22.22 -8.68 -15.32
CA ALA A 229 20.91 -9.29 -15.36
C ALA A 229 21.01 -10.79 -15.68
N GLN A 230 20.31 -11.63 -14.90
CA GLN A 230 20.26 -13.09 -15.08
C GLN A 230 18.86 -13.53 -15.57
N PRO A 231 18.42 -13.13 -16.79
CA PRO A 231 17.04 -13.32 -17.22
C PRO A 231 16.63 -14.80 -17.30
N ARG A 232 17.55 -15.71 -17.68
CA ARG A 232 17.24 -17.15 -17.72
C ARG A 232 16.93 -17.71 -16.33
N ARG A 233 17.73 -17.35 -15.32
CA ARG A 233 17.52 -17.80 -13.94
C ARG A 233 16.20 -17.28 -13.39
N TRP A 234 15.94 -15.99 -13.55
CA TRP A 234 14.69 -15.37 -13.10
C TRP A 234 13.48 -15.86 -13.90
N GLY A 235 13.64 -16.20 -15.18
CA GLY A 235 12.61 -16.83 -15.98
C GLY A 235 12.20 -18.21 -15.45
N VAL A 236 13.18 -19.03 -15.05
CA VAL A 236 12.91 -20.34 -14.42
C VAL A 236 12.24 -20.17 -13.06
N VAL A 237 12.75 -19.27 -12.22
CA VAL A 237 12.17 -19.01 -10.88
C VAL A 237 10.74 -18.47 -11.00
N GLY A 238 10.54 -17.41 -11.79
CA GLY A 238 9.23 -16.79 -11.97
C GLY A 238 8.23 -17.72 -12.65
N GLY A 239 8.65 -18.42 -13.71
CA GLY A 239 7.81 -19.40 -14.40
C GLY A 239 7.43 -20.58 -13.51
N GLY A 240 8.39 -21.11 -12.73
CA GLY A 240 8.13 -22.18 -11.77
C GLY A 240 7.17 -21.77 -10.65
N CYS A 241 7.34 -20.58 -10.08
CA CYS A 241 6.42 -20.06 -9.06
C CYS A 241 5.03 -19.80 -9.63
N LEU A 242 4.92 -19.26 -10.84
CA LEU A 242 3.63 -19.04 -11.50
C LEU A 242 2.93 -20.38 -11.80
N ALA A 243 3.65 -21.35 -12.34
CA ALA A 243 3.10 -22.69 -12.62
C ALA A 243 2.65 -23.39 -11.33
N LEU A 244 3.42 -23.28 -10.25
CA LEU A 244 3.05 -23.82 -8.94
C LEU A 244 1.80 -23.10 -8.38
N ALA A 245 1.72 -21.78 -8.48
CA ALA A 245 0.55 -21.03 -8.04
C ALA A 245 -0.71 -21.45 -8.80
N VAL A 246 -0.63 -21.57 -10.14
CA VAL A 246 -1.73 -22.05 -10.99
C VAL A 246 -2.13 -23.47 -10.61
N PHE A 247 -1.17 -24.36 -10.37
CA PHE A 247 -1.44 -25.72 -9.93
C PHE A 247 -2.18 -25.75 -8.58
N LEU A 248 -1.70 -24.97 -7.60
CA LEU A 248 -2.31 -24.90 -6.27
C LEU A 248 -3.71 -24.28 -6.29
N VAL A 249 -3.97 -23.31 -7.15
CA VAL A 249 -5.32 -22.72 -7.30
C VAL A 249 -6.26 -23.67 -8.04
N ALA A 250 -5.77 -24.39 -9.05
CA ALA A 250 -6.61 -25.31 -9.81
C ALA A 250 -6.96 -26.60 -9.05
N TRP A 251 -6.13 -27.02 -8.09
CA TRP A 251 -6.25 -28.32 -7.38
C TRP A 251 -6.26 -28.20 -5.85
N GLY A 252 -6.20 -26.99 -5.31
CA GLY A 252 -6.11 -26.73 -3.87
C GLY A 252 -7.21 -25.79 -3.38
N PRO A 253 -7.24 -25.49 -2.07
CA PRO A 253 -8.29 -24.71 -1.42
C PRO A 253 -8.22 -23.19 -1.71
N TRP A 254 -7.29 -22.73 -2.54
CA TRP A 254 -7.06 -21.30 -2.73
C TRP A 254 -7.91 -20.73 -3.87
N PRO A 255 -8.58 -19.57 -3.67
CA PRO A 255 -9.39 -18.95 -4.70
C PRO A 255 -8.51 -18.37 -5.81
N VAL A 256 -9.12 -18.16 -6.98
CA VAL A 256 -8.44 -17.55 -8.14
C VAL A 256 -8.09 -16.08 -7.87
N SER A 257 -8.97 -15.34 -7.18
CA SER A 257 -8.73 -13.94 -6.87
C SER A 257 -7.58 -13.74 -5.88
N LEU A 258 -6.63 -12.86 -6.22
CA LEU A 258 -5.54 -12.46 -5.31
C LEU A 258 -5.94 -11.39 -4.30
N ILE A 259 -7.14 -10.84 -4.41
CA ILE A 259 -7.70 -9.79 -3.56
C ILE A 259 -9.07 -10.23 -3.03
N GLY A 260 -9.55 -9.60 -1.96
CA GLY A 260 -10.85 -9.92 -1.38
C GLY A 260 -12.01 -9.56 -2.30
N ILE A 261 -13.00 -10.43 -2.38
CA ILE A 261 -14.28 -10.18 -3.04
C ILE A 261 -15.34 -10.09 -1.93
N PRO A 262 -16.13 -9.00 -1.84
CA PRO A 262 -17.21 -8.91 -0.85
C PRO A 262 -18.20 -10.07 -0.99
N GLY A 263 -18.48 -10.79 0.10
CA GLY A 263 -19.45 -11.89 0.11
C GLY A 263 -18.98 -13.22 -0.46
N ASP A 264 -17.72 -13.33 -0.90
CA ASP A 264 -17.19 -14.58 -1.44
C ASP A 264 -16.78 -15.53 -0.31
N VAL A 265 -17.71 -16.42 0.04
CA VAL A 265 -17.51 -17.48 1.04
C VAL A 265 -16.90 -18.68 0.34
N VAL A 266 -15.67 -19.02 0.70
CA VAL A 266 -15.01 -20.24 0.21
C VAL A 266 -15.34 -21.35 1.20
N THR A 267 -16.22 -22.27 0.82
CA THR A 267 -16.48 -23.50 1.59
C THR A 267 -15.53 -24.59 1.10
N PHE A 268 -14.70 -25.12 2.01
CA PHE A 268 -13.72 -26.14 1.68
C PHE A 268 -13.94 -27.41 2.50
N ASP A 269 -14.86 -28.26 2.05
CA ASP A 269 -15.25 -29.45 2.83
C ASP A 269 -14.45 -30.69 2.46
N SER A 270 -13.68 -30.64 1.36
CA SER A 270 -12.90 -31.79 0.91
C SER A 270 -11.74 -31.44 -0.02
N LEU A 271 -10.66 -32.21 0.08
CA LEU A 271 -9.48 -32.15 -0.78
C LEU A 271 -9.46 -33.39 -1.67
N SER A 272 -9.62 -33.24 -2.98
CA SER A 272 -9.47 -34.35 -3.94
C SER A 272 -8.04 -34.37 -4.51
N ILE A 273 -7.23 -35.36 -4.10
CA ILE A 273 -5.90 -35.60 -4.66
C ILE A 273 -5.88 -36.98 -5.31
N PHE A 274 -5.48 -37.05 -6.60
CA PHE A 274 -5.33 -38.32 -7.34
C PHE A 274 -6.54 -39.27 -7.26
N GLY A 275 -7.75 -38.71 -7.32
CA GLY A 275 -9.01 -39.48 -7.26
C GLY A 275 -9.43 -39.93 -5.86
N SER A 276 -8.69 -39.56 -4.81
CA SER A 276 -9.08 -39.77 -3.41
C SER A 276 -9.53 -38.46 -2.78
N THR A 277 -10.74 -38.43 -2.25
CA THR A 277 -11.34 -37.25 -1.59
C THR A 277 -11.19 -37.39 -0.07
N ILE A 278 -10.42 -36.50 0.54
CA ILE A 278 -10.23 -36.43 1.99
C ILE A 278 -11.12 -35.32 2.53
N ALA A 279 -12.03 -35.64 3.45
CA ALA A 279 -12.77 -34.63 4.20
C ALA A 279 -11.81 -33.85 5.09
N VAL A 280 -11.76 -32.54 4.91
CA VAL A 280 -10.95 -31.62 5.72
C VAL A 280 -11.93 -30.88 6.64
N PRO A 281 -11.57 -30.57 7.89
CA PRO A 281 -12.39 -29.70 8.72
C PRO A 281 -12.64 -28.39 7.96
N GLY A 282 -13.87 -28.20 7.51
CA GLY A 282 -14.19 -27.14 6.58
C GLY A 282 -13.84 -25.76 7.13
N PHE A 283 -13.22 -24.93 6.30
CA PHE A 283 -13.24 -23.49 6.51
C PHE A 283 -14.56 -22.98 5.95
N ASP A 284 -15.42 -22.46 6.84
CA ASP A 284 -16.64 -21.73 6.47
C ASP A 284 -16.40 -20.24 6.75
N GLY A 285 -16.09 -19.48 5.69
CA GLY A 285 -15.93 -18.04 5.82
C GLY A 285 -15.50 -17.33 4.54
N GLU A 286 -15.50 -16.00 4.58
CA GLU A 286 -14.90 -15.18 3.53
C GLU A 286 -13.39 -15.39 3.54
N TYR A 287 -12.83 -15.85 2.42
CA TYR A 287 -11.39 -16.11 2.30
C TYR A 287 -10.78 -15.26 1.18
N SER A 288 -9.61 -14.68 1.46
CA SER A 288 -8.85 -13.91 0.49
C SER A 288 -7.37 -14.29 0.53
N ASN A 289 -6.77 -14.45 -0.65
CA ASN A 289 -5.31 -14.59 -0.78
C ASN A 289 -4.52 -13.37 -0.26
N MET A 290 -5.17 -12.24 -0.01
CA MET A 290 -4.56 -11.00 0.48
C MET A 290 -4.68 -10.81 2.00
N PHE A 291 -5.71 -11.39 2.63
CA PHE A 291 -6.01 -11.14 4.03
C PHE A 291 -6.51 -12.41 4.72
N PRO A 292 -5.62 -13.17 5.38
CA PRO A 292 -4.17 -12.99 5.45
C PRO A 292 -3.43 -13.42 4.17
N PRO A 293 -2.25 -12.85 3.85
CA PRO A 293 -1.47 -13.25 2.69
C PRO A 293 -1.20 -14.75 2.60
N SER A 294 -1.63 -15.35 1.49
CA SER A 294 -1.45 -16.78 1.22
C SER A 294 -0.14 -17.07 0.49
N ILE A 295 0.18 -18.37 0.37
CA ILE A 295 1.29 -18.82 -0.48
C ILE A 295 1.09 -18.42 -1.95
N ILE A 296 -0.15 -18.32 -2.43
CA ILE A 296 -0.45 -17.92 -3.82
C ILE A 296 0.00 -16.48 -4.06
N LEU A 297 -0.25 -15.56 -3.12
CA LEU A 297 0.22 -14.18 -3.21
C LEU A 297 1.75 -14.10 -3.22
N LEU A 298 2.42 -14.93 -2.41
CA LEU A 298 3.89 -14.99 -2.39
C LEU A 298 4.43 -15.48 -3.75
N LEU A 299 3.89 -16.57 -4.29
CA LEU A 299 4.31 -17.15 -5.56
C LEU A 299 4.06 -16.21 -6.73
N GLN A 300 2.90 -15.56 -6.77
CA GLN A 300 2.59 -14.53 -7.76
C GLN A 300 3.55 -13.33 -7.63
N GLY A 301 3.84 -12.91 -6.41
CA GLY A 301 4.78 -11.81 -6.17
C GLY A 301 6.20 -12.14 -6.66
N VAL A 302 6.66 -13.38 -6.44
CA VAL A 302 7.93 -13.87 -7.01
C VAL A 302 7.88 -13.85 -8.53
N ALA A 303 6.78 -14.28 -9.14
CA ALA A 303 6.61 -14.27 -10.60
C ALA A 303 6.66 -12.85 -11.19
N LEU A 304 5.93 -11.89 -10.60
CA LEU A 304 5.94 -10.49 -11.04
C LEU A 304 7.33 -9.86 -10.89
N VAL A 305 7.99 -10.04 -9.75
CA VAL A 305 9.33 -9.49 -9.52
C VAL A 305 10.33 -10.10 -10.51
N SER A 306 10.26 -11.42 -10.71
CA SER A 306 11.08 -12.13 -11.69
C SER A 306 10.87 -11.62 -13.11
N ALA A 307 9.64 -11.27 -13.49
CA ALA A 307 9.36 -10.67 -14.80
C ALA A 307 10.14 -9.35 -14.99
N ILE A 308 10.25 -8.50 -13.97
CA ILE A 308 11.06 -7.28 -14.08
C ILE A 308 12.55 -7.60 -14.29
N TYR A 309 13.09 -8.62 -13.63
CA TYR A 309 14.47 -9.07 -13.87
C TYR A 309 14.67 -9.62 -15.30
N VAL A 310 13.70 -10.39 -15.81
CA VAL A 310 13.72 -10.91 -17.18
C VAL A 310 13.73 -9.76 -18.20
N PHE A 311 12.88 -8.76 -17.97
CA PHE A 311 12.72 -7.61 -18.85
C PHE A 311 13.62 -6.40 -18.50
N GLN A 312 14.63 -6.57 -17.65
CA GLN A 312 15.49 -5.47 -17.19
C GLN A 312 16.15 -4.72 -18.35
N ARG A 313 16.69 -5.44 -19.35
CA ARG A 313 17.34 -4.85 -20.54
C ARG A 313 16.37 -4.03 -21.41
N PRO A 314 15.22 -4.58 -21.87
CA PRO A 314 14.27 -3.78 -22.65
C PRO A 314 13.68 -2.62 -21.85
N LEU A 315 13.38 -2.79 -20.55
CA LEU A 315 12.93 -1.69 -19.68
C LEU A 315 13.97 -0.58 -19.59
N SER A 316 15.25 -0.94 -19.41
CA SER A 316 16.33 0.04 -19.39
C SER A 316 16.33 0.86 -20.68
N ARG A 317 16.33 0.23 -21.86
CA ARG A 317 16.29 0.95 -23.15
C ARG A 317 15.07 1.87 -23.28
N LEU A 318 13.91 1.41 -22.83
CA LEU A 318 12.67 2.20 -22.87
C LEU A 318 12.77 3.44 -21.98
N LEU A 319 13.31 3.30 -20.76
CA LEU A 319 13.46 4.37 -19.78
C LEU A 319 14.60 5.35 -20.08
N HIS A 320 15.45 5.04 -21.05
CA HIS A 320 16.42 6.02 -21.59
C HIS A 320 15.76 7.00 -22.56
N ARG A 321 14.55 6.72 -23.07
CA ARG A 321 13.79 7.67 -23.90
C ARG A 321 13.27 8.81 -23.04
N SER A 322 13.61 10.06 -23.38
CA SER A 322 13.29 11.25 -22.57
C SER A 322 11.79 11.36 -22.25
N ARG A 323 10.91 11.12 -23.23
CA ARG A 323 9.45 11.20 -23.03
C ARG A 323 8.95 10.20 -21.99
N VAL A 324 9.45 8.96 -22.02
CA VAL A 324 9.05 7.93 -21.04
C VAL A 324 9.55 8.32 -19.65
N TRP A 325 10.80 8.80 -19.56
CA TRP A 325 11.37 9.23 -18.31
C TRP A 325 10.67 10.45 -17.71
N TRP A 326 10.23 11.41 -18.54
CA TRP A 326 9.41 12.55 -18.12
C TRP A 326 8.11 12.09 -17.50
N THR A 327 7.38 11.17 -18.14
CA THR A 327 6.14 10.62 -17.60
C THR A 327 6.37 9.93 -16.25
N VAL A 328 7.39 9.08 -16.15
CA VAL A 328 7.75 8.39 -14.90
C VAL A 328 8.13 9.38 -13.80
N THR A 329 8.84 10.45 -14.16
CA THR A 329 9.23 11.50 -13.22
C THR A 329 8.00 12.26 -12.71
N GLY A 330 7.09 12.64 -13.60
CA GLY A 330 5.83 13.31 -13.24
C GLY A 330 4.97 12.47 -12.29
N ILE A 331 4.81 11.17 -12.58
CA ILE A 331 4.09 10.24 -11.69
C ILE A 331 4.78 10.15 -10.32
N ASN A 332 6.11 9.99 -10.31
CA ASN A 332 6.86 9.84 -9.06
C ASN A 332 6.91 11.11 -8.22
N MET A 333 6.77 12.29 -8.86
CA MET A 333 6.54 13.52 -8.12
C MET A 333 5.22 13.33 -7.36
N THR A 334 4.08 13.24 -8.03
CA THR A 334 2.76 13.25 -7.37
C THR A 334 2.37 11.95 -6.64
N ALA A 335 3.30 11.01 -6.49
CA ALA A 335 2.99 9.65 -6.05
C ALA A 335 2.27 9.57 -4.70
N MET A 336 2.73 10.31 -3.69
CA MET A 336 2.09 10.29 -2.36
C MET A 336 0.70 10.92 -2.39
N SER A 337 0.54 12.04 -3.10
CA SER A 337 -0.76 12.71 -3.26
C SER A 337 -1.75 11.81 -3.99
N THR A 338 -1.34 11.24 -5.12
CA THR A 338 -2.17 10.30 -5.87
C THR A 338 -2.55 9.10 -5.00
N TYR A 339 -1.61 8.53 -4.25
CA TYR A 339 -1.87 7.41 -3.34
C TYR A 339 -2.89 7.76 -2.23
N LEU A 340 -2.81 8.93 -1.61
CA LEU A 340 -3.72 9.28 -0.51
C LEU A 340 -5.11 9.67 -1.02
N TRP A 341 -5.16 10.43 -2.12
CA TRP A 341 -6.38 11.10 -2.57
C TRP A 341 -7.19 10.33 -3.61
N HIS A 342 -6.70 9.21 -4.15
CA HIS A 342 -7.45 8.45 -5.16
C HIS A 342 -8.75 7.84 -4.63
N VAL A 343 -8.78 7.22 -3.45
CA VAL A 343 -10.04 6.68 -2.89
C VAL A 343 -11.07 7.78 -2.63
N PRO A 344 -10.72 8.92 -1.99
CA PRO A 344 -11.60 10.08 -1.96
C PRO A 344 -12.06 10.53 -3.36
N ALA A 345 -11.17 10.60 -4.35
CA ALA A 345 -11.53 11.02 -5.70
C ALA A 345 -12.50 10.03 -6.38
N ILE A 346 -12.34 8.72 -6.16
CA ILE A 346 -13.29 7.69 -6.59
C ILE A 346 -14.65 7.94 -5.91
N MET A 347 -14.66 8.07 -4.58
CA MET A 347 -15.89 8.34 -3.81
C MET A 347 -16.60 9.60 -4.32
N PHE A 348 -15.88 10.71 -4.49
CA PHE A 348 -16.43 11.95 -5.03
C PHE A 348 -16.93 11.81 -6.47
N ALA A 349 -16.25 11.04 -7.32
CA ALA A 349 -16.72 10.79 -8.68
C ALA A 349 -18.08 10.06 -8.66
N PHE A 350 -18.23 9.03 -7.83
CA PHE A 350 -19.46 8.27 -7.71
C PHE A 350 -20.60 9.12 -7.12
N VAL A 351 -20.33 9.89 -6.07
CA VAL A 351 -21.32 10.82 -5.48
C VAL A 351 -21.73 11.91 -6.47
N LEU A 352 -20.77 12.46 -7.23
CA LEU A 352 -21.05 13.49 -8.24
C LEU A 352 -21.92 12.95 -9.36
N LEU A 353 -21.61 11.76 -9.87
CA LEU A 353 -22.40 11.09 -10.92
C LEU A 353 -23.81 10.78 -10.42
N HIS A 354 -23.96 10.32 -9.19
CA HIS A 354 -25.27 10.12 -8.55
C HIS A 354 -26.05 11.44 -8.43
N ALA A 355 -25.41 12.51 -7.97
CA ALA A 355 -26.06 13.81 -7.80
C ALA A 355 -26.58 14.42 -9.11
N VAL A 356 -26.00 14.06 -10.26
CA VAL A 356 -26.48 14.49 -11.59
C VAL A 356 -27.39 13.46 -12.28
N GLY A 357 -27.80 12.41 -11.58
CA GLY A 357 -28.70 11.36 -12.09
C GLY A 357 -28.03 10.38 -13.07
N LEU A 358 -26.71 10.28 -13.07
CA LEU A 358 -25.93 9.38 -13.92
C LEU A 358 -25.44 8.18 -13.10
N ASP A 359 -26.37 7.46 -12.49
CA ASP A 359 -26.06 6.29 -11.68
C ASP A 359 -25.47 5.15 -12.52
N PRO A 360 -24.55 4.34 -11.94
CA PRO A 360 -24.04 3.16 -12.61
C PRO A 360 -25.18 2.17 -12.88
N PRO A 361 -25.26 1.57 -14.09
CA PRO A 361 -26.28 0.58 -14.42
C PRO A 361 -26.01 -0.72 -13.68
N THR A 362 -26.53 -0.79 -12.45
CA THR A 362 -26.27 -1.84 -11.46
C THR A 362 -27.57 -2.32 -10.82
N GLU A 363 -27.55 -3.57 -10.39
CA GLU A 363 -28.64 -4.22 -9.66
C GLU A 363 -28.07 -5.00 -8.47
N ILE A 364 -28.94 -5.48 -7.58
CA ILE A 364 -28.53 -6.37 -6.50
C ILE A 364 -28.56 -7.81 -7.03
N GLY A 365 -27.38 -8.43 -7.08
CA GLY A 365 -27.23 -9.81 -7.51
C GLY A 365 -27.72 -10.82 -6.47
N GLU A 366 -27.70 -12.11 -6.83
CA GLU A 366 -28.21 -13.20 -5.98
C GLU A 366 -27.55 -13.28 -4.61
N ALA A 367 -26.26 -12.93 -4.52
CA ALA A 367 -25.50 -12.89 -3.28
C ALA A 367 -25.82 -11.66 -2.38
N GLY A 368 -26.75 -10.79 -2.78
CA GLY A 368 -27.12 -9.58 -2.05
C GLY A 368 -26.18 -8.38 -2.27
N TYR A 369 -25.21 -8.52 -3.18
CA TYR A 369 -24.22 -7.48 -3.50
C TYR A 369 -24.49 -6.82 -4.85
N PRO A 370 -24.12 -5.53 -5.02
CA PRO A 370 -24.21 -4.82 -6.29
C PRO A 370 -23.42 -5.49 -7.41
N VAL A 371 -24.06 -5.67 -8.56
CA VAL A 371 -23.47 -6.19 -9.79
C VAL A 371 -23.91 -5.33 -10.99
N PRO A 372 -23.07 -5.17 -12.03
CA PRO A 372 -23.51 -4.57 -13.29
C PRO A 372 -24.63 -5.36 -13.95
N ILE A 373 -25.67 -4.66 -14.45
CA ILE A 373 -26.80 -5.28 -15.15
C ILE A 373 -26.33 -5.92 -16.48
N ALA A 374 -25.45 -5.21 -17.19
CA ALA A 374 -24.88 -5.68 -18.45
C ALA A 374 -23.52 -5.04 -18.73
N ALA A 375 -22.65 -5.77 -19.43
CA ALA A 375 -21.28 -5.33 -19.67
C ALA A 375 -21.22 -4.05 -20.50
N GLY A 376 -21.95 -3.98 -21.61
CA GLY A 376 -21.92 -2.85 -22.54
C GLY A 376 -22.26 -1.49 -21.88
N PRO A 377 -23.47 -1.34 -21.31
CA PRO A 377 -23.87 -0.12 -20.62
C PRO A 377 -22.94 0.24 -19.45
N TYR A 378 -22.52 -0.76 -18.66
CA TYR A 378 -21.64 -0.53 -17.52
C TYR A 378 -20.26 -0.03 -17.94
N PHE A 379 -19.64 -0.63 -18.95
CA PHE A 379 -18.32 -0.16 -19.42
C PHE A 379 -18.39 1.21 -20.12
N ALA A 380 -19.51 1.54 -20.77
CA ALA A 380 -19.73 2.89 -21.28
C ALA A 380 -19.82 3.92 -20.14
N TRP A 381 -20.58 3.60 -19.09
CA TRP A 381 -20.63 4.41 -17.86
C TRP A 381 -19.27 4.48 -17.17
N PHE A 382 -18.53 3.37 -17.11
CA PHE A 382 -17.20 3.30 -16.50
C PHE A 382 -16.19 4.21 -17.23
N ALA A 383 -16.27 4.31 -18.56
CA ALA A 383 -15.42 5.23 -19.32
C ALA A 383 -15.70 6.69 -18.94
N LEU A 384 -16.97 7.06 -18.73
CA LEU A 384 -17.34 8.38 -18.19
C LEU A 384 -16.81 8.56 -16.77
N ALA A 385 -17.03 7.58 -15.88
CA ALA A 385 -16.54 7.62 -14.51
C ALA A 385 -15.02 7.75 -14.43
N LEU A 386 -14.28 7.09 -15.32
CA LEU A 386 -12.83 7.22 -15.45
C LEU A 386 -12.41 8.64 -15.83
N VAL A 387 -13.10 9.29 -16.78
CA VAL A 387 -12.81 10.68 -17.15
C VAL A 387 -13.06 11.61 -15.97
N VAL A 388 -14.21 11.49 -15.31
CA VAL A 388 -14.56 12.29 -14.12
C VAL A 388 -13.53 12.07 -13.01
N PHE A 389 -13.18 10.82 -12.74
CA PHE A 389 -12.16 10.46 -11.77
C PHE A 389 -10.80 11.09 -12.08
N VAL A 390 -10.32 11.01 -13.33
CA VAL A 390 -9.02 11.59 -13.73
C VAL A 390 -9.03 13.11 -13.54
N VAL A 391 -10.12 13.79 -13.89
CA VAL A 391 -10.27 15.24 -13.68
C VAL A 391 -10.25 15.58 -12.18
N LEU A 392 -11.01 14.86 -11.35
CA LEU A 392 -11.06 15.08 -9.91
C LEU A 392 -9.73 14.77 -9.23
N LEU A 393 -9.07 13.67 -9.60
CA LEU A 393 -7.77 13.31 -9.08
C LEU A 393 -6.72 14.35 -9.46
N ALA A 394 -6.72 14.83 -10.71
CA ALA A 394 -5.83 15.91 -11.14
C ALA A 394 -6.10 17.20 -10.35
N ALA A 395 -7.36 17.55 -10.10
CA ALA A 395 -7.73 18.70 -9.26
C ALA A 395 -7.23 18.54 -7.83
N PHE A 396 -7.50 17.40 -7.18
CA PHE A 396 -7.06 17.10 -5.81
C PHE A 396 -5.54 17.17 -5.71
N VAL A 397 -4.83 16.50 -6.62
CA VAL A 397 -3.36 16.56 -6.67
C VAL A 397 -2.89 17.99 -6.89
N SER A 398 -3.47 18.77 -7.81
CA SER A 398 -3.01 20.14 -8.09
C SER A 398 -3.10 21.06 -6.86
N VAL A 399 -4.15 20.91 -6.05
CA VAL A 399 -4.37 21.73 -4.85
C VAL A 399 -3.52 21.21 -3.68
N LEU A 400 -3.51 19.90 -3.46
CA LEU A 400 -3.01 19.28 -2.24
C LEU A 400 -1.54 18.88 -2.36
N TRP A 401 -0.98 18.77 -3.57
CA TRP A 401 0.44 18.52 -3.82
C TRP A 401 1.34 19.51 -3.08
N SER A 402 0.95 20.80 -3.07
CA SER A 402 1.72 21.84 -2.38
C SER A 402 1.86 21.56 -0.88
N THR A 403 0.88 20.89 -0.29
CA THR A 403 0.86 20.61 1.15
C THR A 403 1.89 19.55 1.56
N GLU A 404 2.34 18.69 0.64
CA GLU A 404 3.42 17.72 0.91
C GLU A 404 4.76 18.39 1.23
N TYR A 405 4.97 19.58 0.65
CA TYR A 405 6.20 20.34 0.80
C TYR A 405 6.12 21.40 1.90
N ARG A 406 4.93 21.67 2.42
CA ARG A 406 4.75 22.64 3.50
C ARG A 406 5.31 22.05 4.80
N PRO A 407 6.25 22.74 5.46
CA PRO A 407 6.72 22.29 6.76
C PRO A 407 5.57 22.36 7.76
N LEU A 408 5.33 21.26 8.45
CA LEU A 408 4.32 21.18 9.49
C LEU A 408 4.92 21.68 10.82
N PRO A 409 4.26 22.62 11.52
CA PRO A 409 4.65 23.04 12.86
C PRO A 409 4.73 21.82 13.79
N TRP A 410 5.72 21.79 14.69
CA TRP A 410 6.07 20.65 15.54
C TRP A 410 6.61 19.42 14.78
N TRP A 411 6.02 19.00 13.66
CA TRP A 411 6.45 17.80 12.92
C TRP A 411 7.86 17.93 12.33
N ASP A 412 8.13 19.07 11.68
CA ASP A 412 9.40 19.35 11.02
C ASP A 412 10.38 20.16 11.88
N SER A 413 9.91 20.62 13.03
CA SER A 413 10.73 21.36 13.97
C SER A 413 11.79 20.44 14.61
N PRO A 414 12.99 20.95 14.89
CA PRO A 414 14.01 20.23 15.64
C PRO A 414 13.46 19.67 16.95
N VAL A 415 13.89 18.46 17.32
CA VAL A 415 13.40 17.79 18.53
C VAL A 415 14.02 18.45 19.76
N ARG A 416 13.17 18.98 20.65
CA ARG A 416 13.62 19.62 21.89
C ARG A 416 13.85 18.61 23.02
N LEU A 417 12.99 17.58 23.09
CA LEU A 417 13.04 16.54 24.11
C LEU A 417 13.38 15.21 23.43
N SER A 418 14.59 14.71 23.69
CA SER A 418 15.16 13.56 22.99
C SER A 418 15.76 12.56 23.97
N VAL A 419 15.45 11.28 23.76
CA VAL A 419 16.01 10.14 24.50
C VAL A 419 17.27 9.62 23.79
N PHE A 420 17.82 10.38 22.84
CA PHE A 420 18.98 9.96 22.03
C PHE A 420 20.21 9.59 22.88
N GLY A 421 20.38 10.25 24.03
CA GLY A 421 21.47 10.00 24.99
C GLY A 421 21.33 8.71 25.81
N ALA A 422 20.17 8.05 25.83
CA ALA A 422 19.92 6.87 26.67
C ALA A 422 20.56 5.56 26.17
N GLY A 423 21.47 5.63 25.19
CA GLY A 423 22.12 4.47 24.58
C GLY A 423 21.32 3.84 23.43
N ALA A 424 21.95 2.88 22.73
CA ALA A 424 21.40 2.33 21.49
C ALA A 424 20.22 1.37 21.71
N LEU A 425 20.26 0.54 22.75
CA LEU A 425 19.24 -0.48 23.01
C LEU A 425 17.89 0.13 23.40
N PRO A 426 17.78 1.02 24.41
CA PRO A 426 16.51 1.65 24.77
C PRO A 426 15.91 2.43 23.59
N ARG A 427 16.76 3.11 22.82
CA ARG A 427 16.36 3.85 21.63
C ARG A 427 15.74 2.95 20.57
N ASN A 428 16.33 1.79 20.30
CA ASN A 428 15.80 0.84 19.32
C ASN A 428 14.47 0.23 19.79
N ILE A 429 14.33 -0.04 21.09
CA ILE A 429 13.06 -0.51 21.68
C ILE A 429 11.97 0.55 21.50
N ILE A 430 12.25 1.82 21.80
CA ILE A 430 11.28 2.91 21.61
C ILE A 430 10.89 3.06 20.13
N VAL A 431 11.84 2.96 19.19
CA VAL A 431 11.52 2.94 17.76
C VAL A 431 10.60 1.76 17.42
N ALA A 432 10.89 0.57 17.92
CA ALA A 432 10.08 -0.62 17.66
C ALA A 432 8.65 -0.46 18.19
N VAL A 433 8.49 0.05 19.42
CA VAL A 433 7.17 0.35 20.01
C VAL A 433 6.42 1.35 19.13
N GLY A 434 7.06 2.47 18.74
CA GLY A 434 6.42 3.46 17.87
C GLY A 434 6.01 2.88 16.50
N VAL A 435 6.84 2.02 15.91
CA VAL A 435 6.53 1.31 14.66
C VAL A 435 5.34 0.35 14.81
N ILE A 436 5.26 -0.39 15.91
CA ILE A 436 4.14 -1.30 16.20
C ILE A 436 2.85 -0.49 16.37
N VAL A 437 2.88 0.61 17.12
CA VAL A 437 1.73 1.50 17.29
C VAL A 437 1.27 2.07 15.94
N LEU A 438 2.21 2.51 15.08
CA LEU A 438 1.88 2.99 13.74
C LEU A 438 1.24 1.88 12.88
N TRP A 439 1.80 0.67 12.92
CA TRP A 439 1.25 -0.46 12.17
C TRP A 439 -0.18 -0.78 12.61
N LEU A 440 -0.42 -0.91 13.92
CA LEU A 440 -1.76 -1.15 14.48
C LEU A 440 -2.73 -0.02 14.11
N ALA A 441 -2.30 1.24 14.22
CA ALA A 441 -3.12 2.39 13.85
C ALA A 441 -3.56 2.35 12.38
N PHE A 442 -2.64 2.02 11.46
CA PHE A 442 -2.98 1.87 10.04
C PHE A 442 -3.82 0.64 9.75
N MET A 443 -3.67 -0.46 10.49
CA MET A 443 -4.57 -1.62 10.37
C MET A 443 -6.00 -1.26 10.83
N ILE A 444 -6.14 -0.55 11.95
CA ILE A 444 -7.44 -0.08 12.45
C ILE A 444 -8.12 0.80 11.40
N LEU A 445 -7.38 1.78 10.85
CA LEU A 445 -7.90 2.66 9.80
C LEU A 445 -8.25 1.88 8.53
N ALA A 446 -7.49 0.85 8.16
CA ALA A 446 -7.80 0.05 7.00
C ALA A 446 -9.06 -0.82 7.15
N ILE A 447 -9.33 -1.29 8.37
CA ILE A 447 -10.48 -2.16 8.67
C ILE A 447 -11.76 -1.34 8.86
N VAL A 448 -11.67 -0.21 9.57
CA VAL A 448 -12.84 0.60 9.96
C VAL A 448 -13.07 1.76 8.98
N GLY A 449 -12.02 2.20 8.29
CA GLY A 449 -12.04 3.46 7.55
C GLY A 449 -12.22 4.65 8.48
N LEU A 450 -13.11 5.56 8.07
CA LEU A 450 -13.60 6.68 8.87
C LEU A 450 -15.11 6.58 9.13
N ARG A 451 -15.67 5.37 9.02
CA ARG A 451 -17.08 5.12 9.29
C ARG A 451 -17.43 5.47 10.74
N GLY A 452 -18.52 6.20 10.92
CA GLY A 452 -19.05 6.60 12.23
C GLY A 452 -18.05 7.39 13.08
N PHE A 453 -17.12 8.10 12.43
CA PHE A 453 -16.14 8.93 13.13
C PHE A 453 -16.85 10.01 13.97
N PRO A 454 -16.46 10.19 15.26
CA PRO A 454 -15.27 9.60 15.90
C PRO A 454 -15.51 8.31 16.70
N THR A 455 -16.74 7.94 17.06
CA THR A 455 -16.99 7.03 18.19
C THR A 455 -17.56 5.65 17.83
N GLU A 456 -18.02 5.41 16.60
CA GLU A 456 -18.55 4.08 16.22
C GLU A 456 -17.49 3.00 16.45
N THR A 457 -17.82 2.04 17.33
CA THR A 457 -16.91 0.96 17.71
C THR A 457 -17.30 -0.31 16.96
N ARG A 458 -16.30 -0.94 16.34
CA ARG A 458 -16.42 -2.23 15.66
C ARG A 458 -15.54 -3.25 16.36
N TYR A 459 -15.93 -4.52 16.25
CA TYR A 459 -15.15 -5.61 16.82
C TYR A 459 -14.35 -6.31 15.74
N TRP A 460 -13.04 -6.38 15.93
CA TRP A 460 -12.14 -7.14 15.08
C TRP A 460 -11.53 -8.29 15.89
N SER A 461 -11.93 -9.52 15.58
CA SER A 461 -11.55 -10.71 16.37
C SER A 461 -11.83 -10.56 17.88
N GLY A 462 -12.95 -9.90 18.23
CA GLY A 462 -13.34 -9.62 19.62
C GLY A 462 -12.71 -8.37 20.24
N ILE A 463 -11.81 -7.68 19.53
CA ILE A 463 -11.15 -6.46 20.01
C ILE A 463 -11.96 -5.23 19.53
N PRO A 464 -12.44 -4.36 20.44
CA PRO A 464 -13.11 -3.13 20.05
C PRO A 464 -12.11 -2.14 19.45
N VAL A 465 -12.40 -1.67 18.23
CA VAL A 465 -11.60 -0.70 17.47
C VAL A 465 -12.52 0.39 16.91
N ASN A 466 -12.01 1.61 16.81
CA ASN A 466 -12.73 2.73 16.18
C ASN A 466 -11.76 3.63 15.40
N ALA A 467 -12.30 4.45 14.52
CA ALA A 467 -11.51 5.31 13.65
C ALA A 467 -10.69 6.35 14.45
N LEU A 468 -11.19 6.85 15.59
CA LEU A 468 -10.45 7.79 16.45
C LEU A 468 -9.17 7.17 17.01
N TRP A 469 -9.21 5.92 17.50
CA TRP A 469 -8.02 5.19 17.96
C TRP A 469 -6.99 5.04 16.84
N GLY A 470 -7.44 4.78 15.62
CA GLY A 470 -6.58 4.76 14.43
C GLY A 470 -5.90 6.10 14.19
N VAL A 471 -6.65 7.19 14.12
CA VAL A 471 -6.11 8.55 13.89
C VAL A 471 -5.13 8.93 15.02
N VAL A 472 -5.54 8.82 16.28
CA VAL A 472 -4.71 9.15 17.45
C VAL A 472 -3.46 8.27 17.47
N GLY A 473 -3.59 6.98 17.18
CA GLY A 473 -2.47 6.04 17.11
C GLY A 473 -1.40 6.45 16.11
N VAL A 474 -1.78 7.02 14.96
CA VAL A 474 -0.81 7.57 13.99
C VAL A 474 0.02 8.70 14.61
N PHE A 475 -0.62 9.63 15.32
CA PHE A 475 0.08 10.74 15.98
C PHE A 475 0.95 10.28 17.15
N VAL A 476 0.42 9.38 18.00
CA VAL A 476 1.15 8.82 19.15
C VAL A 476 2.37 8.02 18.68
N GLY A 477 2.20 7.10 17.73
CA GLY A 477 3.30 6.31 17.19
C GLY A 477 4.38 7.18 16.56
N SER A 478 3.98 8.22 15.83
CA SER A 478 4.90 9.21 15.27
C SER A 478 5.67 9.99 16.34
N ALA A 479 4.97 10.45 17.39
CA ALA A 479 5.61 11.14 18.51
C ALA A 479 6.62 10.24 19.23
N VAL A 480 6.29 8.97 19.46
CA VAL A 480 7.18 7.98 20.09
C VAL A 480 8.45 7.78 19.28
N VAL A 481 8.36 7.59 17.95
CA VAL A 481 9.57 7.48 17.13
C VAL A 481 10.35 8.80 17.12
N ARG A 482 9.67 9.94 17.10
CA ARG A 482 10.31 11.27 17.10
C ARG A 482 11.22 11.50 18.31
N LEU A 483 10.84 11.01 19.49
CA LEU A 483 11.65 11.11 20.73
C LEU A 483 13.04 10.48 20.59
N THR A 484 13.23 9.58 19.63
CA THR A 484 14.50 8.87 19.41
C THR A 484 15.44 9.55 18.42
N SER A 485 15.01 10.67 17.83
CA SER A 485 15.80 11.45 16.87
C SER A 485 16.73 12.44 17.58
N ARG A 486 17.77 12.93 16.88
CA ARG A 486 18.76 13.83 17.48
C ARG A 486 18.11 15.14 17.92
N PRO A 487 18.48 15.67 19.11
CA PRO A 487 17.97 16.95 19.54
C PRO A 487 18.44 18.08 18.62
N ALA A 488 17.69 19.18 18.62
CA ALA A 488 18.11 20.44 18.04
C ALA A 488 19.50 20.81 18.59
N GLN A 489 20.49 21.02 17.71
CA GLN A 489 21.69 21.73 18.14
C GLN A 489 21.26 23.18 18.39
N VAL A 490 21.19 23.57 19.66
CA VAL A 490 21.06 24.99 20.03
C VAL A 490 22.32 25.66 19.48
N PRO A 491 22.22 26.68 18.62
CA PRO A 491 23.39 27.45 18.22
C PRO A 491 24.07 27.93 19.50
N SER A 492 25.31 27.51 19.73
CA SER A 492 26.08 27.98 20.87
C SER A 492 26.13 29.50 20.80
N ALA A 493 25.54 30.18 21.78
CA ALA A 493 25.58 31.64 21.92
C ALA A 493 26.99 32.15 22.33
N THR A 494 28.04 31.51 21.84
CA THR A 494 29.44 31.78 22.16
C THR A 494 30.30 31.58 20.92
N LYS A 495 30.12 32.47 19.94
CA LYS A 495 31.30 33.00 19.24
C LYS A 495 31.45 34.43 19.73
N GLU A 496 32.17 34.58 20.84
CA GLU A 496 32.87 35.85 21.07
C GLU A 496 33.69 36.14 19.81
N PRO A 497 33.64 37.37 19.28
CA PRO A 497 34.53 37.74 18.18
C PRO A 497 35.97 37.62 18.70
N SER A 498 36.74 36.70 18.12
CA SER A 498 38.20 36.67 18.28
C SER A 498 38.73 38.06 17.92
N PRO A 499 39.41 38.78 18.83
CA PRO A 499 40.05 40.04 18.50
C PRO A 499 41.45 39.73 17.98
N LEU A 500 41.58 39.43 16.68
CA LEU A 500 42.83 39.56 15.93
C LEU A 500 42.53 39.90 14.47
#